data_AF-A0A954NAE8-F1
#
_entry.id   AF-A0A954NAE8-F1
#
_cell.length_a   1.000
_cell.length_b   1.000
_cell.length_c   1.000
_cell.angle_alpha   90.00
_cell.angle_beta   90.00
_cell.angle_gamma   90.00
#
_symmetry.space_group_name_H-M   'P 1'
#
loop_
_entity.id
_entity.type
_entity.pdbx_description
1 polymer ?
#
loop_
_entity_poly.entity_id
_entity_poly.type
_entity_poly.pdbx_seq_one_letter_code
_entity_poly.pdbx_strand_id
1 'polypeptide(L)'
;MPVCSECGAQLADDARQCWLCRRELAEADRRQPVETADVVDRAPPALAPRGQFSLATLLLVTTFVAVLLGVTARAPGLGVTLAIVATPALIKTARIGHRRKAAGAPLSAGDKAITFAAALGIVIATVVAAGGAFFFTCLGVFALSETQRLADIDKTLMVAIPIGSVVALLILAFGLRLLWRWKKG
;
A
#
# COMPACT_ATOMS: atom_id res chain seq x y z
N MET A 1 17.29 26.30 -5.70
CA MET A 1 16.86 24.92 -5.98
C MET A 1 15.37 24.81 -5.73
N PRO A 2 14.55 24.62 -6.77
CA PRO A 2 13.11 24.48 -6.61
C PRO A 2 12.78 23.21 -5.80
N VAL A 3 11.78 23.32 -4.92
CA VAL A 3 11.23 22.20 -4.15
C VAL A 3 9.78 22.03 -4.55
N CYS A 4 9.38 20.78 -4.78
CA CYS A 4 8.00 20.50 -5.17
C CYS A 4 7.04 20.84 -4.03
N SER A 5 6.04 21.68 -4.30
CA SER A 5 5.00 22.09 -3.35
C SER A 5 4.20 20.93 -2.76
N GLU A 6 4.18 19.76 -3.43
CA GLU A 6 3.48 18.56 -2.98
C GLU A 6 4.35 17.56 -2.22
N CYS A 7 5.55 17.29 -2.75
CA CYS A 7 6.42 16.21 -2.29
C CYS A 7 7.52 16.73 -1.34
N GLY A 8 7.82 18.03 -1.36
CA GLY A 8 8.98 18.61 -0.69
C GLY A 8 10.33 18.15 -1.26
N ALA A 9 10.33 17.31 -2.31
CA ALA A 9 11.56 16.83 -2.91
C ALA A 9 12.23 17.96 -3.69
N GLN A 10 13.56 17.99 -3.62
CA GLN A 10 14.38 18.87 -4.44
C GLN A 10 14.23 18.46 -5.91
N LEU A 11 14.05 19.45 -6.77
CA LEU A 11 13.87 19.31 -8.21
C LEU A 11 15.13 19.82 -8.93
N ALA A 12 15.47 19.16 -10.04
CA ALA A 12 16.37 19.76 -11.01
C ALA A 12 15.69 20.98 -11.66
N ASP A 13 16.47 21.98 -12.06
CA ASP A 13 15.95 23.25 -12.58
C ASP A 13 15.12 23.09 -13.87
N ASP A 14 15.29 21.98 -14.59
CA ASP A 14 14.59 21.63 -15.82
C ASP A 14 13.52 20.52 -15.66
N ALA A 15 13.27 20.05 -14.44
CA ALA A 15 12.35 18.95 -14.20
C ALA A 15 10.91 19.34 -14.56
N ARG A 16 10.30 18.60 -15.50
CA ARG A 16 8.87 18.75 -15.86
C ARG A 16 7.93 18.07 -14.86
N GLN A 17 8.44 17.17 -14.04
CA GLN A 17 7.66 16.33 -13.11
C GLN A 17 8.48 15.98 -11.85
N CYS A 18 7.86 15.98 -10.65
CA CYS A 18 8.56 15.55 -9.41
C CYS A 18 8.96 14.07 -9.53
N TRP A 19 10.26 13.78 -9.44
CA TRP A 19 10.79 12.40 -9.52
C TRP A 19 10.21 11.48 -8.45
N LEU A 20 9.80 12.04 -7.31
CA LEU A 20 9.25 11.27 -6.18
C LEU A 20 7.74 11.03 -6.28
N CYS A 21 6.95 12.04 -6.65
CA CYS A 21 5.48 11.95 -6.64
C CYS A 21 4.83 11.97 -8.01
N ARG A 22 5.62 12.15 -9.07
CA ARG A 22 5.21 12.12 -10.48
C ARG A 22 4.12 13.13 -10.84
N ARG A 23 3.99 14.21 -10.07
CA ARG A 23 3.11 15.34 -10.41
C ARG A 23 3.80 16.20 -11.46
N GLU A 24 3.06 16.57 -12.50
CA GLU A 24 3.50 17.55 -13.50
C GLU A 24 3.58 18.94 -12.88
N LEU A 25 4.69 19.63 -13.13
CA LEU A 25 4.93 20.98 -12.64
C LEU A 25 4.35 21.95 -13.68
N ALA A 26 3.29 22.67 -13.28
CA ALA A 26 2.67 23.67 -14.13
C ALA A 26 3.70 24.75 -14.51
N GLU A 27 3.68 25.17 -15.78
CA GLU A 27 4.65 26.14 -16.32
C GLU A 27 4.59 27.51 -15.61
N ALA A 28 3.44 27.83 -15.01
CA ALA A 28 3.24 29.01 -14.17
C ALA A 28 4.12 29.02 -12.91
N ASP A 29 4.46 27.85 -12.35
CA ASP A 29 5.30 27.71 -11.16
C ASP A 29 6.81 27.90 -11.49
N ARG A 30 7.20 27.79 -12.78
CA ARG A 30 8.61 27.93 -13.21
C ARG A 30 9.06 29.38 -13.36
N ARG A 31 8.12 30.32 -13.52
CA ARG A 31 8.43 31.69 -13.93
C ARG A 31 8.21 32.75 -12.88
N GLN A 32 7.75 32.43 -11.67
CA GLN A 32 7.76 33.43 -10.61
C GLN A 32 9.23 33.74 -10.27
N PRO A 33 9.76 34.91 -10.69
CA PRO A 33 11.01 35.38 -10.15
C PRO A 33 10.74 35.50 -8.65
N VAL A 34 11.72 35.14 -7.82
CA VAL A 34 11.66 35.42 -6.39
C VAL A 34 11.70 36.94 -6.27
N GLU A 35 10.53 37.56 -6.41
CA GLU A 35 10.30 38.95 -6.07
C GLU A 35 10.69 39.04 -4.61
N THR A 36 11.75 39.79 -4.34
CA THR A 36 12.33 40.00 -3.01
C THR A 36 11.24 40.61 -2.14
N ALA A 37 10.44 39.75 -1.52
CA ALA A 37 9.34 40.15 -0.69
C ALA A 37 9.90 40.98 0.45
N ASP A 38 9.42 42.22 0.53
CA ASP A 38 9.53 43.07 1.71
C ASP A 38 9.34 42.20 2.96
N VAL A 39 10.24 42.38 3.92
CA VAL A 39 10.22 41.71 5.21
C VAL A 39 9.00 42.21 5.98
N VAL A 40 7.83 41.67 5.65
CA VAL A 40 6.63 41.80 6.46
C VAL A 40 6.94 41.09 7.75
N ASP A 41 6.96 41.86 8.84
CA ASP A 41 7.17 41.46 10.23
C ASP A 41 6.08 40.47 10.65
N ARG A 42 6.19 39.23 10.15
CA ARG A 42 5.29 38.13 10.50
C ARG A 42 5.62 37.72 11.91
N ALA A 43 4.62 37.82 12.78
CA ALA A 43 4.65 37.24 14.12
C ALA A 43 5.30 35.84 14.07
N PRO A 44 6.25 35.56 14.98
CA PRO A 44 7.02 34.33 14.96
C PRO A 44 6.06 33.13 14.85
N PRO A 45 6.28 32.21 13.89
CA PRO A 45 5.38 31.09 13.70
C PRO A 45 5.25 30.36 15.05
N ALA A 46 4.02 30.31 15.57
CA ALA A 46 3.71 29.59 16.79
C ALA A 46 4.36 28.21 16.68
N LEU A 47 5.24 27.87 17.63
CA LEU A 47 6.05 26.65 17.57
C LEU A 47 5.17 25.47 17.19
N ALA A 48 5.32 25.00 15.95
CA ALA A 48 4.57 23.85 15.47
C ALA A 48 4.86 22.68 16.43
N PRO A 49 3.83 22.05 17.03
CA PRO A 49 4.02 21.01 18.01
C PRO A 49 4.90 19.92 17.43
N ARG A 50 6.07 19.72 18.05
CA ARG A 50 7.10 18.77 17.62
C ARG A 50 6.50 17.36 17.56
N GLY A 51 6.34 16.85 16.34
CA GLY A 51 6.41 15.42 16.01
C GLY A 51 5.61 14.44 16.86
N GLN A 52 4.43 14.80 17.39
CA GLN A 52 3.60 13.80 18.07
C GLN A 52 3.10 12.77 17.04
N PHE A 53 3.66 11.57 17.13
CA PHE A 53 3.12 10.39 16.46
C PHE A 53 1.69 10.20 16.98
N SER A 54 0.75 10.07 16.05
CA SER A 54 -0.63 9.82 16.44
C SER A 54 -0.67 8.45 17.12
N LEU A 55 -1.33 8.36 18.29
CA LEU A 55 -1.60 7.11 18.99
C LEU A 55 -2.14 6.02 18.05
N ALA A 56 -2.95 6.43 17.06
CA ALA A 56 -3.48 5.55 16.03
C ALA A 56 -2.39 4.90 15.15
N THR A 57 -1.37 5.66 14.74
CA THR A 57 -0.28 5.11 13.93
C THR A 57 0.55 4.13 14.75
N LEU A 58 0.76 4.43 16.04
CA LEU A 58 1.51 3.57 16.94
C LEU A 58 0.76 2.24 17.17
N LEU A 59 -0.55 2.30 17.46
CA LEU A 59 -1.42 1.12 17.57
C LEU A 59 -1.43 0.27 16.29
N LEU A 60 -1.48 0.90 15.12
CA LEU A 60 -1.45 0.21 13.84
C LEU A 60 -0.11 -0.50 13.62
N VAL A 61 1.01 0.18 13.88
CA VAL A 61 2.34 -0.43 13.74
C VAL A 61 2.52 -1.58 14.73
N THR A 62 2.10 -1.43 15.99
CA THR A 62 2.23 -2.49 17.00
C THR A 62 1.37 -3.70 16.67
N THR A 63 0.12 -3.50 16.22
CA THR A 63 -0.75 -4.62 15.81
C THR A 63 -0.20 -5.33 14.58
N PHE A 64 0.32 -4.58 13.60
CA PHE A 64 0.95 -5.16 12.43
C PHE A 64 2.19 -5.99 12.78
N VAL A 65 3.06 -5.49 13.66
CA VAL A 65 4.23 -6.25 14.15
C VAL A 65 3.80 -7.50 14.91
N ALA A 66 2.78 -7.39 15.78
CA ALA A 66 2.25 -8.55 16.50
C ALA A 66 1.69 -9.64 15.56
N VAL A 67 0.99 -9.23 14.50
CA VAL A 67 0.50 -10.16 13.45
C VAL A 67 1.68 -10.83 12.73
N LEU A 68 2.71 -10.07 12.33
CA LEU A 68 3.90 -10.62 11.69
C LEU A 68 4.61 -11.63 12.59
N LEU A 69 4.80 -11.31 13.86
CA LEU A 69 5.42 -12.22 14.84
C LEU A 69 4.56 -13.47 15.06
N GLY A 70 3.23 -13.33 15.19
CA GLY A 70 2.31 -14.45 15.36
C GLY A 70 2.31 -15.41 14.16
N VAL A 71 2.33 -14.87 12.94
CA VAL A 71 2.43 -15.67 11.71
C VAL A 71 3.79 -16.35 11.63
N THR A 72 4.87 -15.62 11.91
CA THR A 72 6.25 -16.16 11.85
C THR A 72 6.46 -17.29 12.86
N ALA A 73 5.88 -17.19 14.06
CA ALA A 73 5.98 -18.21 15.10
C ALA A 73 5.32 -19.54 14.71
N ARG A 74 4.27 -19.51 13.88
CA ARG A 74 3.60 -20.72 13.35
C ARG A 74 4.22 -21.21 12.06
N ALA A 75 4.59 -20.31 11.16
CA ALA A 75 5.10 -20.59 9.84
C ALA A 75 6.06 -19.48 9.40
N PRO A 76 7.39 -19.63 9.59
CA PRO A 76 8.35 -18.56 9.35
C PRO A 76 8.35 -18.08 7.89
N GLY A 77 8.12 -18.99 6.94
CA GLY A 77 8.00 -18.65 5.52
C GLY A 77 6.85 -17.68 5.23
N LEU A 78 5.67 -17.88 5.84
CA LEU A 78 4.51 -17.00 5.64
C LEU A 78 4.76 -15.60 6.21
N GLY A 79 5.46 -15.49 7.34
CA GLY A 79 5.81 -14.21 7.96
C GLY A 79 6.65 -13.32 7.05
N VAL A 80 7.69 -13.91 6.44
CA VAL A 80 8.57 -13.18 5.50
C VAL A 80 7.81 -12.73 4.26
N THR A 81 6.99 -13.59 3.66
CA THR A 81 6.20 -13.23 2.47
C THR A 81 5.19 -12.13 2.79
N LEU A 82 4.52 -12.20 3.96
CA LEU A 82 3.59 -11.17 4.42
C LEU A 82 4.32 -9.84 4.63
N ALA A 83 5.51 -9.85 5.23
CA ALA A 83 6.31 -8.65 5.45
C ALA A 83 6.69 -7.97 4.12
N ILE A 84 7.17 -8.73 3.13
CA ILE A 84 7.54 -8.19 1.81
C ILE A 84 6.34 -7.55 1.12
N VAL A 85 5.18 -8.21 1.15
CA VAL A 85 3.96 -7.72 0.47
C VAL A 85 3.35 -6.52 1.20
N ALA A 86 3.34 -6.53 2.53
CA ALA A 86 2.71 -5.47 3.32
C ALA A 86 3.56 -4.19 3.43
N THR A 87 4.89 -4.30 3.34
CA THR A 87 5.81 -3.15 3.42
C THR A 87 5.48 -2.01 2.45
N PRO A 88 5.32 -2.23 1.12
CA PRO A 88 5.00 -1.14 0.19
C PRO A 88 3.62 -0.51 0.47
N ALA A 89 2.65 -1.29 0.95
CA ALA A 89 1.34 -0.76 1.36
C ALA A 89 1.45 0.12 2.60
N LEU A 90 2.25 -0.29 3.59
CA LEU A 90 2.53 0.48 4.80
C LEU A 90 3.23 1.80 4.44
N ILE A 91 4.26 1.75 3.58
CA ILE A 91 4.99 2.93 3.10
C ILE A 91 4.05 3.91 2.39
N LYS A 92 3.17 3.42 1.51
CA LYS A 92 2.22 4.28 0.78
C LYS A 92 1.25 4.97 1.73
N THR A 93 0.71 4.23 2.70
CA THR A 93 -0.21 4.76 3.71
C THR A 93 0.48 5.79 4.59
N ALA A 94 1.72 5.52 5.03
CA ALA A 94 2.51 6.45 5.83
C ALA A 94 2.81 7.75 5.06
N ARG A 95 3.17 7.66 3.77
CA ARG A 95 3.42 8.83 2.91
C ARG A 95 2.17 9.68 2.70
N ILE A 96 1.02 9.07 2.45
CA ILE A 96 -0.26 9.79 2.28
C ILE A 96 -0.65 10.49 3.59
N GLY A 97 -0.53 9.78 4.72
CA GLY A 97 -0.79 10.36 6.04
C GLY A 97 0.12 11.54 6.36
N HIS A 98 1.41 11.42 6.07
CA HIS A 98 2.38 12.49 6.27
C HIS A 98 2.07 13.71 5.39
N ARG A 99 1.74 13.49 4.11
CA ARG A 99 1.37 14.56 3.17
C ARG A 99 0.13 15.33 3.63
N ARG A 100 -0.94 14.63 4.00
CA ARG A 100 -2.17 15.28 4.47
C ARG A 100 -1.93 16.07 5.76
N LYS A 101 -1.10 15.54 6.66
CA LYS A 101 -0.70 16.26 7.88
C LYS A 101 0.11 17.53 7.57
N ALA A 102 1.01 17.46 6.58
CA ALA A 102 1.78 18.63 6.13
C ALA A 102 0.88 19.70 5.46
N ALA A 103 -0.20 19.30 4.80
CA ALA A 103 -1.17 20.22 4.20
C ALA A 103 -2.10 20.91 5.22
N GLY A 104 -1.97 20.62 6.52
CA GLY A 104 -2.80 21.24 7.56
C GLY A 104 -4.28 20.86 7.52
N ALA A 105 -4.67 19.90 6.68
CA ALA A 105 -6.06 19.46 6.56
C ALA A 105 -6.40 18.50 7.72
N PRO A 106 -7.25 18.88 8.68
CA PRO A 106 -7.64 17.99 9.76
C PRO A 106 -8.44 16.81 9.18
N LEU A 107 -7.95 15.59 9.42
CA LEU A 107 -8.63 14.38 8.99
C LEU A 107 -9.95 14.24 9.76
N SER A 108 -11.06 14.35 9.04
CA SER A 108 -12.39 13.92 9.48
C SER A 108 -12.32 12.50 10.04
N ALA A 109 -13.07 12.23 11.11
CA ALA A 109 -13.16 10.88 11.69
C ALA A 109 -13.60 9.83 10.66
N GLY A 110 -14.44 10.22 9.68
CA GLY A 110 -14.87 9.37 8.57
C GLY A 110 -13.72 8.97 7.64
N ASP A 111 -12.81 9.90 7.31
CA ASP A 111 -11.65 9.63 6.47
C ASP A 111 -10.71 8.62 7.12
N LYS A 112 -10.56 8.67 8.45
CA LYS A 112 -9.77 7.69 9.20
C LYS A 112 -10.40 6.30 9.13
N ALA A 113 -11.72 6.21 9.30
CA ALA A 113 -12.44 4.94 9.22
C ALA A 113 -12.34 4.30 7.82
N ILE A 114 -12.48 5.11 6.76
CA ILE A 114 -12.35 4.64 5.38
C ILE A 114 -10.92 4.16 5.08
N THR A 115 -9.92 4.91 5.53
CA THR A 115 -8.50 4.52 5.33
C THR A 115 -8.18 3.22 6.07
N PHE A 116 -8.72 3.05 7.28
CA PHE A 116 -8.55 1.84 8.07
C PHE A 116 -9.27 0.64 7.43
N ALA A 117 -10.53 0.80 7.03
CA ALA A 117 -11.31 -0.25 6.37
C ALA A 117 -10.65 -0.69 5.05
N ALA A 118 -10.05 0.23 4.31
CA ALA A 118 -9.31 -0.09 3.09
C ALA A 118 -8.03 -0.87 3.37
N ALA A 119 -7.24 -0.46 4.38
CA ALA A 119 -6.06 -1.20 4.80
C ALA A 119 -6.43 -2.62 5.27
N LEU A 120 -7.50 -2.74 6.07
CA LEU A 120 -8.03 -4.01 6.54
C LEU A 120 -8.51 -4.89 5.38
N GLY A 121 -9.25 -4.33 4.43
CA GLY A 121 -9.72 -5.02 3.25
C GLY A 121 -8.57 -5.57 2.39
N ILE A 122 -7.49 -4.80 2.21
CA ILE A 122 -6.29 -5.25 1.51
C ILE A 122 -5.66 -6.42 2.27
N VAL A 123 -5.48 -6.32 3.58
CA VAL A 123 -4.89 -7.40 4.39
C VAL A 123 -5.73 -8.68 4.29
N ILE A 124 -7.06 -8.58 4.48
CA ILE A 124 -7.97 -9.74 4.38
C ILE A 124 -7.89 -10.35 2.98
N ALA A 125 -7.97 -9.54 1.92
CA ALA A 125 -7.88 -10.03 0.55
C ALA A 125 -6.54 -10.74 0.29
N THR A 126 -5.44 -10.22 0.83
CA THR A 126 -4.11 -10.82 0.68
C THR A 126 -4.02 -12.16 1.40
N VAL A 127 -4.56 -12.25 2.63
CA VAL A 127 -4.60 -13.49 3.42
C VAL A 127 -5.47 -14.54 2.74
N VAL A 128 -6.66 -14.17 2.24
CA VAL A 128 -7.56 -15.08 1.52
C VAL A 128 -6.91 -15.57 0.23
N ALA A 129 -6.25 -14.70 -0.54
CA ALA A 129 -5.54 -15.08 -1.75
C ALA A 129 -4.40 -16.06 -1.47
N ALA A 130 -3.58 -15.77 -0.46
CA ALA A 130 -2.47 -16.62 -0.07
C ALA A 130 -2.93 -17.98 0.49
N GLY A 131 -3.94 -17.97 1.37
CA GLY A 131 -4.55 -19.18 1.92
C GLY A 131 -5.20 -20.04 0.84
N GLY A 132 -5.91 -19.41 -0.11
CA GLY A 132 -6.47 -20.11 -1.27
C GLY A 132 -5.40 -20.76 -2.12
N ALA A 133 -4.35 -20.03 -2.50
CA ALA A 133 -3.25 -20.58 -3.29
C ALA A 133 -2.55 -21.75 -2.59
N PHE A 134 -2.32 -21.63 -1.28
CA PHE A 134 -1.74 -22.71 -0.47
C PHE A 134 -2.64 -23.95 -0.42
N PHE A 135 -3.94 -23.75 -0.16
CA PHE A 135 -4.90 -24.84 -0.09
C PHE A 135 -5.00 -25.61 -1.42
N PHE A 136 -5.06 -24.90 -2.55
CA PHE A 136 -5.10 -25.53 -3.88
C PHE A 136 -3.79 -26.25 -4.23
N THR A 137 -2.64 -25.70 -3.86
CA THR A 137 -1.36 -26.37 -4.10
C THR A 137 -1.21 -27.64 -3.25
N CYS A 138 -1.59 -27.59 -1.97
CA CYS A 138 -1.60 -28.78 -1.12
C CYS A 138 -2.55 -29.86 -1.62
N LEU A 139 -3.78 -29.50 -2.03
CA LEU A 139 -4.73 -30.45 -2.62
C LEU A 139 -4.20 -31.06 -3.90
N GLY A 140 -3.56 -30.27 -4.76
CA GLY A 140 -2.91 -30.77 -5.96
C GLY A 140 -1.84 -31.82 -5.65
N VAL A 141 -0.97 -31.55 -4.67
CA VAL A 141 0.08 -32.50 -4.25
C VAL A 141 -0.52 -33.77 -3.64
N PHE A 142 -1.55 -33.65 -2.80
CA PHE A 142 -2.20 -34.81 -2.18
C PHE A 142 -2.89 -35.69 -3.23
N ALA A 143 -3.62 -35.08 -4.16
CA ALA A 143 -4.25 -35.78 -5.28
C ALA A 143 -3.23 -36.48 -6.20
N LEU A 144 -2.05 -35.87 -6.41
CA LEU A 144 -0.95 -36.47 -7.16
C LEU A 144 -0.27 -37.63 -6.41
N SER A 145 -0.21 -37.56 -5.08
CA SER A 145 0.43 -38.61 -4.26
C SER A 145 -0.37 -39.92 -4.23
N GLU A 146 -1.70 -39.83 -4.21
CA GLU A 146 -2.59 -41.00 -4.24
C GLU A 146 -2.63 -41.65 -5.65
N THR A 147 -2.43 -40.84 -6.70
CA THR A 147 -2.59 -41.27 -8.11
C THR A 147 -1.35 -41.90 -8.74
N GLN A 148 -0.20 -41.92 -8.05
CA GLN A 148 0.96 -42.72 -8.47
C GLN A 148 0.68 -44.25 -8.53
N ARG A 149 -0.49 -44.71 -8.08
CA ARG A 149 -0.85 -46.13 -8.18
C ARG A 149 -1.49 -46.57 -9.50
N LEU A 150 -2.11 -45.71 -10.32
CA LEU A 150 -2.88 -46.18 -11.50
C LEU A 150 -2.93 -45.13 -12.63
N ALA A 151 -1.97 -45.20 -13.57
CA ALA A 151 -1.97 -44.87 -15.01
C ALA A 151 -2.89 -43.77 -15.66
N ASP A 152 -3.63 -42.93 -14.95
CA ASP A 152 -4.64 -41.99 -15.53
C ASP A 152 -4.33 -40.51 -15.19
N ILE A 153 -3.05 -40.12 -15.22
CA ILE A 153 -2.52 -38.83 -14.73
C ILE A 153 -2.92 -37.63 -15.61
N ASP A 154 -3.27 -37.85 -16.88
CA ASP A 154 -3.50 -36.76 -17.85
C ASP A 154 -4.79 -35.95 -17.62
N LYS A 155 -5.84 -36.57 -17.06
CA LYS A 155 -7.17 -35.92 -16.96
C LYS A 155 -7.30 -35.00 -15.75
N THR A 156 -6.62 -35.31 -14.65
CA THR A 156 -6.78 -34.57 -13.39
C THR A 156 -5.98 -33.27 -13.39
N LEU A 157 -4.77 -33.28 -13.98
CA LEU A 157 -3.95 -32.08 -14.16
C LEU A 157 -4.65 -31.03 -15.03
N MET A 158 -5.40 -31.50 -16.04
CA MET A 158 -6.13 -30.64 -16.98
C MET A 158 -7.29 -29.88 -16.32
N VAL A 159 -7.83 -30.36 -15.18
CA VAL A 159 -8.97 -29.73 -14.48
C VAL A 159 -8.54 -28.87 -13.30
N ALA A 160 -7.48 -29.22 -12.57
CA ALA A 160 -7.07 -28.47 -11.37
C ALA A 160 -6.44 -27.09 -11.70
N ILE A 161 -5.63 -27.02 -12.76
CA ILE A 161 -4.95 -25.78 -13.20
C ILE A 161 -5.95 -24.68 -13.59
N PRO A 162 -6.99 -24.92 -14.41
CA PRO A 162 -7.90 -23.85 -14.81
C PRO A 162 -8.70 -23.30 -13.62
N ILE A 163 -9.15 -24.14 -12.69
CA ILE A 163 -9.94 -23.68 -11.53
C ILE A 163 -9.10 -22.76 -10.63
N GLY A 164 -7.86 -23.15 -10.32
CA GLY A 164 -6.94 -22.31 -9.56
C GLY A 164 -6.65 -20.99 -10.27
N SER A 165 -6.45 -21.02 -11.59
CA SER A 165 -6.19 -19.83 -12.39
C SER A 165 -7.39 -18.85 -12.40
N VAL A 166 -8.62 -19.36 -12.51
CA VAL A 166 -9.85 -18.56 -12.54
C VAL A 166 -10.08 -17.87 -11.20
N VAL A 167 -9.92 -18.59 -10.08
CA VAL A 167 -10.07 -18.00 -8.74
C VAL A 167 -9.02 -16.91 -8.50
N ALA A 168 -7.76 -17.16 -8.88
CA ALA A 168 -6.70 -16.16 -8.78
C ALA A 168 -6.99 -14.92 -9.65
N LEU A 169 -7.46 -15.12 -10.89
CA LEU A 169 -7.85 -14.04 -11.81
C LEU A 169 -9.04 -13.23 -11.28
N LEU A 170 -10.04 -13.87 -10.68
CA LEU A 170 -11.19 -13.18 -10.10
C LEU A 170 -10.79 -12.33 -8.90
N ILE A 171 -9.94 -12.84 -8.00
CA ILE A 171 -9.43 -12.08 -6.86
C ILE A 171 -8.59 -10.88 -7.35
N LEU A 172 -7.72 -11.10 -8.33
CA LEU A 172 -6.89 -10.06 -8.92
C LEU A 172 -7.74 -8.97 -9.60
N ALA A 173 -8.71 -9.38 -10.42
CA ALA A 173 -9.63 -8.47 -11.11
C ALA A 173 -10.50 -7.68 -10.13
N PHE A 174 -10.97 -8.31 -9.05
CA PHE A 174 -11.73 -7.65 -8.00
C PHE A 174 -10.89 -6.62 -7.24
N GLY A 175 -9.65 -6.98 -6.87
CA GLY A 175 -8.71 -6.06 -6.24
C GLY A 175 -8.37 -4.87 -7.14
N LEU A 176 -8.12 -5.10 -8.43
CA LEU A 176 -7.88 -4.06 -9.43
C LEU A 176 -9.09 -3.14 -9.61
N ARG A 177 -10.31 -3.69 -9.65
CA ARG A 177 -11.54 -2.88 -9.71
C ARG A 177 -11.70 -2.00 -8.48
N LEU A 178 -11.41 -2.53 -7.29
CA LEU A 178 -11.47 -1.75 -6.06
C LEU A 178 -10.48 -0.58 -6.10
N LEU A 179 -9.23 -0.86 -6.51
CA LEU A 179 -8.19 0.16 -6.70
C LEU A 179 -8.59 1.21 -7.75
N TRP A 180 -9.23 0.81 -8.84
CA TRP A 180 -9.70 1.73 -9.89
C TRP A 180 -10.85 2.63 -9.42
N ARG A 181 -11.78 2.13 -8.61
CA ARG A 181 -12.86 2.96 -8.04
C ARG A 181 -12.28 4.03 -7.11
N TRP A 182 -11.23 3.70 -6.37
CA TRP A 182 -10.55 4.64 -5.47
C TRP A 182 -9.73 5.72 -6.18
N LYS A 183 -9.33 5.50 -7.44
CA LYS A 183 -8.60 6.52 -8.22
C LYS A 183 -9.53 7.61 -8.78
N LYS A 184 -10.83 7.32 -8.92
CA LYS A 184 -11.80 8.21 -9.57
C LYS A 184 -12.56 9.13 -8.60
N GLY A 185 -12.47 8.90 -7.29
CA GLY A 185 -13.05 9.75 -6.25
C GLY A 185 -11.97 10.48 -5.48
#